data_AF-A0AAT9HU84-F1
#
_entry.id   AF-A0AAT9HU84-F1
#
_cell.length_a   1.000
_cell.length_b   1.000
_cell.length_c   1.000
_cell.angle_alpha   90.00
_cell.angle_beta   90.00
_cell.angle_gamma   90.00
#
_symmetry.space_group_name_H-M   'P 1'
#
loop_
_entity.id
_entity.type
_entity.pdbx_description
1 polymer ?
#
loop_
_entity_poly.entity_id
_entity_poly.type
_entity_poly.pdbx_seq_one_letter_code
_entity_poly.pdbx_strand_id
1 'polypeptide(L)' 'MPETVPTTPFDLDAYLKRIGWEGERRADLATLRGVHTAHTLSVPFENLDPVRGVAPPSTRPI' A
#
# COMPACT_ATOMS: atom_id res chain seq x y z
N MET A 1 -20.69 -21.06 -4.80
CA MET A 1 -19.34 -21.00 -5.41
C MET A 1 -18.70 -19.73 -4.90
N PRO A 2 -17.61 -19.74 -4.10
CA PRO A 2 -16.94 -18.49 -3.78
C PRO A 2 -16.26 -18.00 -5.06
N GLU A 3 -16.68 -16.85 -5.56
CA GLU A 3 -15.94 -16.11 -6.59
C GLU A 3 -14.53 -15.86 -6.06
N THR A 4 -13.53 -16.42 -6.74
CA THR A 4 -12.13 -16.09 -6.52
C THR A 4 -11.91 -14.65 -6.97
N VAL A 5 -11.84 -13.71 -6.04
CA VAL A 5 -11.43 -12.34 -6.34
C VAL A 5 -10.00 -12.42 -6.92
N PRO A 6 -9.75 -11.95 -8.14
CA PRO A 6 -8.41 -12.00 -8.72
C PRO A 6 -7.47 -11.13 -7.89
N THR A 7 -6.44 -11.74 -7.30
CA THR A 7 -5.34 -11.00 -6.67
C THR A 7 -4.52 -10.35 -7.77
N THR A 8 -4.78 -9.08 -8.05
CA THR A 8 -3.87 -8.30 -8.90
C THR A 8 -2.48 -8.32 -8.26
N PRO A 9 -1.43 -8.73 -8.98
CA PRO A 9 -0.07 -8.71 -8.46
C PRO A 9 0.29 -7.31 -7.98
N PHE A 10 0.93 -7.22 -6.81
CA PHE A 10 1.42 -5.95 -6.28
C PHE A 10 2.65 -5.49 -7.06
N ASP A 11 2.55 -4.35 -7.74
CA ASP A 11 3.67 -3.72 -8.42
C ASP A 11 4.52 -2.92 -7.42
N LEU A 12 5.60 -3.57 -6.96
CA LEU A 12 6.53 -2.98 -6.00
C LEU A 12 7.31 -1.80 -6.60
N ASP A 13 7.68 -1.84 -7.88
CA ASP A 13 8.46 -0.77 -8.51
C ASP A 13 7.63 0.51 -8.61
N ALA A 14 6.37 0.39 -9.02
CA ALA A 14 5.44 1.51 -9.07
C ALA A 14 5.19 2.10 -7.67
N TYR A 15 5.08 1.26 -6.64
CA TYR A 15 4.89 1.71 -5.27
C TYR A 15 6.11 2.47 -4.72
N LEU A 16 7.33 1.91 -4.88
CA LEU A 16 8.55 2.57 -4.41
C LEU A 16 8.76 3.92 -5.12
N LYS A 17 8.47 3.98 -6.43
CA LYS A 17 8.46 5.24 -7.18
C LYS A 17 7.42 6.23 -6.65
N ARG A 18 6.21 5.77 -6.33
CA ARG A 18 5.13 6.61 -5.79
C ARG A 18 5.51 7.26 -4.46
N ILE A 19 6.19 6.53 -3.57
CA ILE A 19 6.63 7.06 -2.27
C ILE A 19 7.99 7.78 -2.35
N GLY A 20 8.62 7.87 -3.53
CA GLY A 20 9.93 8.50 -3.71
C GLY A 20 11.08 7.75 -3.02
N TRP A 21 10.99 6.43 -2.87
CA TRP A 21 12.06 5.63 -2.29
C TRP A 21 13.06 5.16 -3.37
N GLU A 22 14.32 5.58 -3.23
CA GLU A 22 15.41 5.25 -4.17
C GLU A 22 16.49 4.33 -3.57
N GLY A 23 16.34 3.94 -2.30
CA GLY A 23 17.30 3.05 -1.62
C GLY A 23 17.18 1.58 -2.03
N GLU A 24 18.18 0.78 -1.65
CA GLU A 24 18.21 -0.65 -1.96
C GLU A 24 17.07 -1.42 -1.27
N ARG A 25 16.59 -2.49 -1.92
CA ARG A 25 15.50 -3.35 -1.43
C ARG A 25 16.04 -4.52 -0.63
N ARG A 26 16.68 -4.23 0.50
CA ARG A 26 17.15 -5.27 1.44
C ARG A 26 16.13 -5.54 2.52
N ALA A 27 16.06 -6.78 2.98
CA ALA A 27 15.24 -7.18 4.13
C ALA A 27 15.95 -6.84 5.44
N ASP A 28 16.33 -5.57 5.62
CA ASP A 28 17.05 -5.07 6.79
C ASP A 28 16.32 -3.89 7.45
N LEU A 29 16.76 -3.54 8.67
CA LEU A 29 16.14 -2.49 9.46
C LEU A 29 16.31 -1.10 8.84
N ALA A 30 17.41 -0.87 8.12
CA ALA A 30 17.67 0.41 7.47
C ALA A 30 16.66 0.67 6.34
N THR A 31 16.42 -0.36 5.52
CA THR A 31 15.45 -0.33 4.42
C THR A 31 14.04 -0.17 4.96
N LEU A 32 13.67 -0.90 6.02
CA LEU A 32 12.34 -0.78 6.64
C LEU A 32 12.06 0.66 7.11
N ARG A 33 13.03 1.26 7.83
CA ARG A 33 12.90 2.64 8.32
C ARG A 33 12.77 3.65 7.18
N GLY A 34 13.58 3.46 6.13
CA GLY A 34 13.58 4.33 4.97
C GLY A 34 12.25 4.28 4.19
N VAL A 35 11.81 3.08 3.84
CA VAL A 35 10.52 2.87 3.13
C VAL A 35 9.34 3.37 3.96
N HIS A 36 9.34 3.12 5.28
CA HIS A 36 8.27 3.61 6.15
C HIS A 36 8.22 5.14 6.19
N THR A 37 9.38 5.79 6.35
CA THR A 37 9.46 7.26 6.38
C THR A 37 8.98 7.86 5.06
N ALA A 38 9.44 7.32 3.93
CA ALA A 38 9.00 7.73 2.61
C ALA A 38 7.48 7.59 2.43
N HIS A 39 6.91 6.47 2.84
CA HIS A 39 5.45 6.26 2.81
C HIS A 39 4.69 7.33 3.62
N THR A 40 5.07 7.56 4.89
CA THR A 40 4.37 8.50 5.77
C THR A 40 4.39 9.92 5.22
N LEU A 41 5.44 10.31 4.49
CA LEU A 41 5.56 11.63 3.89
C LEU A 41 4.82 11.76 2.54
N SER A 42 4.60 10.65 1.83
CA SER A 42 4.02 10.66 0.47
C SER A 42 2.55 10.25 0.41
N VAL A 43 2.04 9.47 1.36
CA VAL A 43 0.68 8.92 1.31
C VAL A 43 -0.20 9.63 2.34
N PRO A 44 -1.22 10.40 1.90
CA PRO A 44 -2.17 11.01 2.82
C PRO A 44 -3.01 9.95 3.53
N PHE A 45 -3.29 10.19 4.80
CA PHE A 45 -4.34 9.47 5.51
C PHE A 45 -5.67 10.21 5.33
N GLU A 46 -6.72 9.50 4.91
CA GLU A 46 -8.06 10.06 4.74
C GLU A 46 -9.18 9.10 5.12
N ASN A 47 -10.38 9.67 5.30
CA ASN A 47 -11.63 8.97 5.59
C ASN A 47 -12.78 9.46 4.67
N LEU A 48 -12.50 9.80 3.42
CA LEU A 48 -13.52 10.38 2.53
C LEU A 48 -14.57 9.35 2.12
N ASP A 49 -14.19 8.12 1.78
CA ASP A 49 -15.13 7.08 1.34
C ASP A 49 -16.12 6.66 2.43
N PRO A 50 -15.70 6.33 3.67
CA PRO A 50 -16.66 5.99 4.72
C PRO A 50 -17.57 7.16 5.11
N VAL A 51 -17.08 8.41 5.08
CA VAL A 51 -17.93 9.60 5.27
C VAL A 51 -19.00 9.72 4.18
N ARG A 52 -18.73 9.23 2.97
CA ARG A 52 -19.68 9.19 1.85
C ARG A 52 -20.57 7.93 1.86
N GLY A 53 -20.44 7.08 2.88
CA GLY A 53 -21.17 5.81 2.98
C GLY A 53 -20.67 4.73 2.00
N VAL A 54 -19.50 4.91 1.40
CA VAL A 54 -18.87 3.94 0.51
C VAL A 54 -17.99 3.02 1.35
N ALA A 55 -18.27 1.72 1.30
CA ALA A 55 -17.42 0.73 1.96
C ALA A 55 -16.07 0.63 1.23
N PRO A 56 -14.93 0.68 1.94
CA PRO A 56 -13.64 0.48 1.30
C PRO A 56 -13.59 -0.95 0.73
N PRO A 57 -12.99 -1.14 -0.44
CA PRO A 57 -12.84 -2.47 -1.00
C PRO A 57 -12.02 -3.33 -0.04
N SER A 58 -12.58 -4.46 0.41
CA SER A 58 -11.88 -5.45 1.21
C SER A 58 -11.32 -6.55 0.29
N THR A 59 -10.01 -6.75 0.32
CA THR A 59 -9.33 -7.85 -0.39
C THR A 59 -9.00 -9.04 0.52
N ARG A 60 -9.60 -9.13 1.72
CA ARG A 60 -9.50 -10.32 2.58
C ARG A 60 -10.87 -10.99 2.77
N PRO A 61 -10.98 -12.31 2.60
CA PRO A 61 -12.09 -13.04 3.20
C PRO A 61 -11.91 -13.02 4.72
N ILE A 62 -13.02 -12.78 5.43
CA ILE A 62 -13.12 -12.96 6.89
C ILE A 62 -13.05 -14.43 7.27
#